data_AF-A0A953UZN8-F1
#
_entry.id   AF-A0A953UZN8-F1
#
_cell.length_a   1.000
_cell.length_b   1.000
_cell.length_c   1.000
_cell.angle_alpha   90.00
_cell.angle_beta   90.00
_cell.angle_gamma   90.00
#
_symmetry.space_group_name_H-M   'P 1'
#
loop_
_entity.id
_entity.type
_entity.pdbx_description
1 polymer ?
#
loop_
_entity_poly.entity_id
_entity_poly.type
_entity_poly.pdbx_seq_one_letter_code
_entity_poly.pdbx_strand_id
1 'polypeptide(L)'
;MKRLMSFAGVILVHERPLGRLWMIVLLLCLQAASPHASGQVLQSGDGEQTCGEFSSIRLRPQDVRYSEPSPTHLKLMPARWASLRDSLAGYEKTGIPLVGLDGNRLVPTGGSDDAGLDYFVPRLASSLRLPLPVSLDIFLGGTLIGCFCLGSVGLLLLLKSPWIKYLAIFEILVLAILCLRVGDVYLIPAAAVLAVVPWVLYFSRKARPGRLIFLVLGLAGLGLGAANLLRTYSGTTVLLLCIPILGFYADAKPKGRIVMLASLTLGLLASSLYFRHVFSYRDAYLRSQQADYVETPRQHPMWHSIYIGLGFVSNPYVAGGYCDQVAVDKVRSVSPNAVFLSPEYDRILAEQVRQLVRHHPTLLLVNLAAKMGILQMLALLAGNFGLLAALRERKRWSLDLAFWIAIAFGALPGLLVVPIPKYLLGFIAMLVLYGLISLDYAIHQGAVQRLMRRFGRQEKILCAA
;
A
#
# COMPACT_ATOMS: atom_id res chain seq x y z
N MET A 1 -15.97 -8.71 56.81
CA MET A 1 -16.10 -8.17 55.43
C MET A 1 -14.95 -7.24 54.99
N LYS A 2 -13.71 -7.46 55.46
CA LYS A 2 -12.51 -6.62 55.17
C LYS A 2 -11.24 -7.44 54.81
N ARG A 3 -11.39 -8.67 54.30
CA ARG A 3 -10.27 -9.60 54.03
C ARG A 3 -10.38 -10.36 52.70
N LEU A 4 -10.89 -9.72 51.64
CA LEU A 4 -11.08 -10.36 50.33
C LEU A 4 -10.57 -9.50 49.15
N MET A 5 -9.50 -8.74 49.34
CA MET A 5 -8.82 -7.97 48.28
C MET A 5 -7.29 -8.10 48.29
N SER A 6 -6.76 -9.32 48.50
CA SER A 6 -5.31 -9.58 48.44
C SER A 6 -4.94 -10.73 47.49
N PHE A 7 -5.62 -10.83 46.35
CA PHE A 7 -5.26 -11.74 45.26
C PHE A 7 -5.31 -11.04 43.90
N ALA A 8 -4.77 -9.82 43.83
CA ALA A 8 -4.29 -9.27 42.56
C ALA A 8 -2.87 -9.78 42.37
N GLY A 9 -2.77 -11.01 41.86
CA GLY A 9 -1.53 -11.69 41.55
C GLY A 9 -0.64 -10.84 40.65
N VAL A 10 0.56 -10.61 41.15
CA VAL A 10 1.70 -10.03 40.46
C VAL A 10 2.04 -10.92 39.25
N ILE A 11 1.50 -10.59 38.08
CA ILE A 11 2.02 -11.10 36.81
C ILE A 11 3.18 -10.17 36.42
N LEU A 12 4.31 -10.36 37.09
CA LEU A 12 5.62 -9.93 36.60
C LEU A 12 5.98 -10.87 35.44
N VAL A 13 5.52 -10.54 34.23
CA VAL A 13 6.05 -11.17 33.01
C VAL A 13 7.52 -10.79 32.94
N HIS A 14 8.37 -11.72 33.34
CA HIS A 14 9.80 -11.63 33.15
C HIS A 14 10.07 -11.86 31.65
N GLU A 15 9.99 -10.77 30.87
CA GLU A 15 10.30 -10.79 29.43
C GLU A 15 11.77 -11.15 29.22
N ARG A 16 12.04 -12.42 28.96
CA ARG A 16 13.35 -12.91 28.49
C ARG A 16 13.69 -12.26 27.13
N PRO A 17 14.97 -12.04 26.83
CA PRO A 17 15.38 -11.28 25.65
C PRO A 17 15.21 -12.13 24.38
N LEU A 18 14.10 -11.91 23.66
CA LEU A 18 13.89 -12.38 22.29
C LEU A 18 14.93 -11.84 21.27
N GLY A 19 15.82 -10.93 21.68
CA GLY A 19 16.77 -10.24 20.80
C GLY A 19 17.83 -11.13 20.15
N ARG A 20 18.14 -12.33 20.69
CA ARG A 20 19.14 -13.24 20.08
C ARG A 20 18.58 -14.05 18.91
N LEU A 21 17.29 -14.38 18.91
CA LEU A 21 16.70 -15.20 17.87
C LEU A 21 16.60 -14.43 16.54
N TRP A 22 16.28 -13.14 16.60
CA TRP A 22 16.16 -12.29 15.41
C TRP A 22 17.49 -12.00 14.72
N MET A 23 18.60 -11.86 15.45
CA MET A 23 19.92 -11.71 14.83
C MET A 23 20.34 -12.97 14.06
N ILE A 24 20.00 -14.15 14.56
CA ILE A 24 20.28 -15.43 13.88
C ILE A 24 19.47 -15.53 12.58
N VAL A 25 18.20 -15.15 12.61
CA VAL A 25 17.36 -15.11 11.39
C VAL A 25 17.90 -14.09 10.37
N LEU A 26 18.33 -12.90 10.81
CA LEU A 26 18.90 -11.88 9.93
C LEU A 26 20.22 -12.33 9.29
N LEU A 27 21.10 -12.99 10.05
CA LEU A 27 22.36 -13.56 9.56
C LEU A 27 22.13 -14.73 8.60
N LEU A 28 21.14 -15.60 8.86
CA LEU A 28 20.77 -16.69 7.95
C LEU A 28 20.18 -16.18 6.63
N CYS A 29 19.38 -15.11 6.67
CA CYS A 29 18.89 -14.46 5.44
C CYS A 29 20.01 -13.79 4.63
N LEU A 30 21.02 -13.22 5.29
CA LEU A 30 22.18 -12.61 4.61
C LEU A 30 23.11 -13.66 3.98
N GLN A 31 23.25 -14.84 4.58
CA GLN A 31 24.06 -15.92 4.01
C GLN A 31 23.38 -16.66 2.85
N ALA A 32 22.05 -16.76 2.85
CA ALA A 32 21.29 -17.31 1.72
C ALA A 32 21.32 -16.41 0.46
N ALA A 33 21.80 -15.17 0.58
CA ALA A 33 21.90 -14.20 -0.51
C ALA A 33 23.30 -14.14 -1.17
N SER A 34 24.25 -15.00 -0.78
CA SER A 34 25.55 -15.09 -1.46
C SER A 34 25.41 -15.74 -2.85
N PRO A 35 25.75 -15.06 -3.95
CA PRO A 35 25.52 -15.57 -5.29
C PRO A 35 26.70 -16.45 -5.73
N HIS A 36 26.45 -17.75 -5.91
CA HIS A 36 27.18 -18.59 -6.87
C HIS A 36 26.16 -19.19 -7.83
N ALA A 37 25.56 -18.33 -8.64
CA ALA A 37 24.79 -18.71 -9.80
C ALA A 37 25.24 -17.82 -10.97
N SER A 38 26.32 -18.24 -11.62
CA SER A 38 26.75 -17.76 -12.92
C SER A 38 25.68 -18.15 -13.95
N GLY A 39 24.63 -17.34 -14.06
CA GLY A 39 23.63 -17.46 -15.11
C GLY A 39 24.24 -17.00 -16.43
N GLN A 40 24.45 -17.93 -17.35
CA GLN A 40 24.77 -17.60 -18.74
C GLN A 40 23.61 -16.81 -19.35
N VAL A 41 23.92 -15.62 -19.84
CA VAL A 41 23.02 -14.83 -20.70
C VAL A 41 22.93 -15.55 -22.05
N LEU A 42 21.85 -16.30 -22.25
CA LEU A 42 21.48 -16.83 -23.56
C LEU A 42 21.09 -15.65 -24.46
N GLN A 43 21.97 -15.29 -25.39
CA GLN A 43 21.63 -14.45 -26.54
C GLN A 43 20.62 -15.23 -27.39
N SER A 44 19.34 -14.83 -27.30
CA SER A 44 18.29 -15.32 -28.19
C SER A 44 18.32 -14.50 -29.48
N GLY A 45 18.36 -15.22 -30.60
CA GLY A 45 18.39 -14.65 -31.94
C GLY A 45 17.16 -13.80 -32.27
N ASP A 46 17.37 -12.86 -33.18
CA ASP A 46 16.38 -11.92 -33.68
C ASP A 46 15.13 -12.64 -34.22
N GLY A 47 14.02 -12.56 -33.50
CA GLY A 47 12.73 -13.02 -34.04
C GLY A 47 11.56 -13.02 -33.07
N GLU A 48 11.81 -13.19 -31.78
CA GLU A 48 10.75 -13.24 -30.76
C GLU A 48 11.06 -12.18 -29.70
N GLN A 49 10.31 -11.06 -29.73
CA GLN A 49 10.42 -10.02 -28.71
C GLN A 49 9.95 -10.59 -27.37
N THR A 50 10.88 -11.26 -26.70
CA THR A 50 10.79 -11.59 -25.29
C THR A 50 10.44 -10.30 -24.56
N CYS A 51 9.42 -10.36 -23.71
CA CYS A 51 9.14 -9.28 -22.79
C CYS A 51 10.43 -9.07 -21.98
N GLY A 52 11.20 -8.04 -22.30
CA GLY A 52 12.52 -7.81 -21.72
C GLY A 52 12.51 -7.84 -20.18
N GLU A 53 13.67 -8.06 -19.57
CA GLU A 53 13.85 -8.39 -18.15
C GLU A 53 13.26 -7.38 -17.14
N PHE A 54 12.84 -6.19 -17.56
CA PHE A 54 12.02 -5.26 -16.77
C PHE A 54 11.02 -4.50 -17.65
N SER A 55 10.57 -5.14 -18.73
CA SER A 55 9.87 -4.49 -19.83
C SER A 55 8.49 -3.98 -19.42
N SER A 56 8.28 -2.72 -19.76
CA SER A 56 6.99 -2.08 -19.90
C SER A 56 5.94 -3.06 -20.42
N ILE A 57 4.87 -3.24 -19.66
CA ILE A 57 3.61 -3.89 -20.04
C ILE A 57 3.27 -3.50 -21.48
N ARG A 58 3.61 -4.35 -22.45
CA ARG A 58 3.16 -4.26 -23.84
C ARG A 58 2.33 -5.50 -24.09
N LEU A 59 1.03 -5.37 -23.89
CA LEU A 59 0.04 -6.30 -24.43
C LEU A 59 0.27 -6.39 -25.95
N ARG A 60 0.02 -7.55 -26.58
CA ARG A 60 0.13 -7.68 -28.04
C ARG A 60 -0.64 -6.54 -28.74
N PRO A 61 -0.02 -5.78 -29.66
CA PRO A 61 -0.62 -4.60 -30.28
C PRO A 61 -1.85 -4.82 -31.16
N GLN A 62 -2.32 -6.05 -31.36
CA GLN A 62 -3.23 -6.32 -32.47
C GLN A 62 -4.70 -5.95 -32.20
N ASP A 63 -5.13 -5.82 -30.94
CA ASP A 63 -6.55 -5.49 -30.65
C ASP A 63 -6.78 -4.26 -29.77
N VAL A 64 -5.74 -3.67 -29.14
CA VAL A 64 -5.91 -2.43 -28.36
C VAL A 64 -4.78 -1.43 -28.65
N ARG A 65 -4.97 -0.59 -29.67
CA ARG A 65 -4.11 0.57 -29.92
C ARG A 65 -4.38 1.63 -28.84
N TYR A 66 -3.62 1.59 -27.74
CA TYR A 66 -3.50 2.76 -26.87
C TYR A 66 -2.59 3.78 -27.58
N SER A 67 -3.18 4.57 -28.46
CA SER A 67 -2.42 5.34 -29.47
C SER A 67 -1.73 6.58 -28.93
N GLU A 68 -2.01 7.04 -27.71
CA GLU A 68 -1.45 8.29 -27.21
C GLU A 68 -1.00 8.19 -25.75
N PRO A 69 0.23 8.65 -25.41
CA PRO A 69 0.61 8.86 -24.02
C PRO A 69 -0.35 9.85 -23.35
N SER A 70 -0.57 9.71 -22.04
CA SER A 70 -1.47 10.65 -21.35
C SER A 70 -0.87 12.07 -21.41
N PRO A 71 -1.65 13.10 -21.80
CA PRO A 71 -1.18 14.49 -21.87
C PRO A 71 -1.16 15.16 -20.48
N THR A 72 -0.89 14.39 -19.44
CA THR A 72 -0.95 14.78 -18.02
C THR A 72 0.45 15.08 -17.49
N HIS A 73 0.58 15.99 -16.53
CA HIS A 73 1.86 16.24 -15.88
C HIS A 73 2.28 15.07 -14.98
N LEU A 74 1.30 14.44 -14.33
CA LEU A 74 1.53 13.20 -13.58
C LEU A 74 1.47 12.01 -14.53
N LYS A 75 2.47 11.12 -14.43
CA LYS A 75 2.52 9.89 -15.21
C LYS A 75 1.27 9.04 -14.93
N LEU A 76 0.57 8.64 -15.99
CA LEU A 76 -0.61 7.78 -15.91
C LEU A 76 -0.43 6.59 -16.87
N MET A 77 -0.92 5.42 -16.46
CA MET A 77 -1.01 4.27 -17.36
C MET A 77 -1.94 4.57 -18.55
N PRO A 78 -1.55 4.27 -19.80
CA PRO A 78 -2.38 4.53 -20.98
C PRO A 78 -3.78 3.91 -20.93
N ALA A 79 -3.91 2.69 -20.41
CA ALA A 79 -5.21 2.04 -20.24
C ALA A 79 -6.13 2.80 -19.27
N ARG A 80 -5.56 3.40 -18.21
CA ARG A 80 -6.31 4.22 -17.26
C ARG A 80 -6.70 5.57 -17.87
N TRP A 81 -5.86 6.13 -18.75
CA TRP A 81 -6.20 7.31 -19.53
C TRP A 81 -7.41 7.08 -20.44
N ALA A 82 -7.43 5.95 -21.14
CA ALA A 82 -8.58 5.56 -21.97
C ALA A 82 -9.86 5.43 -21.12
N SER A 83 -9.81 4.69 -20.00
CA SER A 83 -10.94 4.55 -19.08
C SER A 83 -11.49 5.90 -18.60
N LEU A 84 -10.62 6.86 -18.29
CA LEU A 84 -11.03 8.19 -17.83
C LEU A 84 -11.70 9.01 -18.93
N ARG A 85 -11.22 8.92 -20.17
CA ARG A 85 -11.85 9.57 -21.31
C ARG A 85 -13.25 9.02 -21.55
N ASP A 86 -13.36 7.70 -21.55
CA ASP A 86 -14.64 7.02 -21.79
C ASP A 86 -15.61 7.37 -20.66
N SER A 87 -15.14 7.34 -19.40
CA SER A 87 -15.91 7.74 -18.22
C SER A 87 -16.41 9.18 -18.28
N LEU A 88 -15.57 10.13 -18.74
CA LEU A 88 -15.99 11.52 -18.90
C LEU A 88 -17.04 11.66 -20.00
N ALA A 89 -16.81 11.06 -21.18
CA ALA A 89 -17.75 11.12 -22.29
C ALA A 89 -19.11 10.49 -21.93
N GLY A 90 -19.11 9.36 -21.23
CA GLY A 90 -20.33 8.73 -20.74
C GLY A 90 -21.02 9.55 -19.65
N TYR A 91 -20.27 10.15 -18.73
CA TYR A 91 -20.82 11.03 -17.69
C TYR A 91 -21.45 12.29 -18.27
N GLU A 92 -20.82 12.95 -19.25
CA GLU A 92 -21.37 14.14 -19.91
C GLU A 92 -22.64 13.81 -20.72
N LYS A 93 -22.69 12.64 -21.35
CA LYS A 93 -23.85 12.19 -22.14
C LYS A 93 -25.05 11.80 -21.27
N THR A 94 -24.81 11.17 -20.12
CA THR A 94 -25.87 10.50 -19.35
C THR A 94 -26.15 11.13 -17.98
N GLY A 95 -25.19 11.85 -17.42
CA GLY A 95 -25.21 12.33 -16.03
C GLY A 95 -25.01 11.22 -14.98
N ILE A 96 -24.82 9.96 -15.39
CA ILE A 96 -24.72 8.81 -14.49
C ILE A 96 -23.24 8.50 -14.21
N PRO A 97 -22.80 8.50 -12.93
CA PRO A 97 -21.41 8.20 -12.60
C PRO A 97 -21.04 6.76 -12.98
N LEU A 98 -19.76 6.56 -13.34
CA LEU A 98 -19.20 5.27 -13.75
C LEU A 98 -19.84 4.66 -15.02
N VAL A 99 -20.60 5.44 -15.78
CA VAL A 99 -20.99 5.09 -17.16
C VAL A 99 -20.00 5.74 -18.10
N GLY A 100 -19.35 4.93 -18.93
CA GLY A 100 -18.48 5.37 -20.00
C GLY A 100 -19.12 5.28 -21.37
N LEU A 101 -18.46 5.87 -22.37
CA LEU A 101 -18.83 5.80 -23.78
C LEU A 101 -17.64 5.30 -24.59
N ASP A 102 -17.70 4.05 -25.06
CA ASP A 102 -16.73 3.45 -25.99
C ASP A 102 -17.33 3.49 -27.41
N GLY A 103 -16.82 4.41 -28.23
CA GLY A 103 -17.41 4.74 -29.52
C GLY A 103 -18.86 5.22 -29.37
N ASN A 104 -19.82 4.40 -29.81
CA ASN A 104 -21.25 4.69 -29.68
C ASN A 104 -21.94 3.88 -28.57
N ARG A 105 -21.21 3.01 -27.88
CA ARG A 105 -21.76 2.08 -26.90
C ARG A 105 -21.51 2.59 -25.48
N LEU A 106 -22.56 2.62 -24.66
CA LEU A 106 -22.40 2.85 -23.22
C LEU A 106 -21.77 1.62 -22.58
N VAL A 107 -20.74 1.82 -21.76
CA VAL A 107 -20.01 0.74 -21.09
C VAL A 107 -19.89 1.03 -19.59
N PRO A 108 -19.84 0.01 -18.73
CA PRO A 108 -19.52 0.21 -17.33
C PRO A 108 -18.03 0.59 -17.17
N THR A 109 -17.73 1.68 -16.47
CA THR A 109 -16.36 2.05 -16.07
C THR A 109 -16.15 1.82 -14.58
N GLY A 110 -14.90 1.85 -14.10
CA GLY A 110 -14.58 1.43 -12.74
C GLY A 110 -14.83 -0.05 -12.47
N GLY A 111 -14.71 -0.90 -13.50
CA GLY A 111 -14.78 -2.36 -13.36
C GLY A 111 -13.52 -2.98 -12.77
N SER A 112 -12.40 -2.25 -12.81
CA SER A 112 -11.10 -2.68 -12.29
C SER A 112 -10.74 -1.98 -10.97
N ASP A 113 -9.46 -2.05 -10.62
CA ASP A 113 -8.93 -1.78 -9.29
C ASP A 113 -8.91 -0.33 -8.79
N ASP A 114 -9.54 0.60 -9.51
CA ASP A 114 -9.38 2.04 -9.28
C ASP A 114 -10.67 2.83 -9.59
N ALA A 115 -11.84 2.26 -9.32
CA ALA A 115 -13.14 2.87 -9.61
C ALA A 115 -13.32 4.28 -9.01
N GLY A 116 -12.60 4.59 -7.93
CA GLY A 116 -12.56 5.94 -7.38
C GLY A 116 -12.07 6.98 -8.39
N LEU A 117 -11.11 6.63 -9.26
CA LEU A 117 -10.55 7.57 -10.21
C LEU A 117 -11.55 7.89 -11.33
N ASP A 118 -12.19 6.86 -11.89
CA ASP A 118 -13.28 6.97 -12.88
C ASP A 118 -14.52 7.68 -12.31
N TYR A 119 -14.63 7.77 -10.98
CA TYR A 119 -15.71 8.50 -10.31
C TYR A 119 -15.35 9.98 -10.07
N PHE A 120 -14.22 10.24 -9.39
CA PHE A 120 -13.90 11.59 -8.92
C PHE A 120 -13.39 12.51 -10.03
N VAL A 121 -12.55 11.99 -10.94
CA VAL A 121 -11.89 12.82 -11.96
C VAL A 121 -12.89 13.32 -13.01
N PRO A 122 -13.75 12.49 -13.63
CA PRO A 122 -14.77 12.98 -14.55
C PRO A 122 -15.75 13.97 -13.91
N ARG A 123 -16.14 13.73 -12.65
CA ARG A 123 -17.03 14.64 -11.91
C ARG A 123 -16.37 15.99 -11.63
N LEU A 124 -15.08 16.00 -11.32
CA LEU A 124 -14.30 17.23 -11.16
C LEU A 124 -14.20 18.00 -12.49
N ALA A 125 -13.88 17.30 -13.58
CA ALA A 125 -13.80 17.88 -14.93
C ALA A 125 -15.13 18.53 -15.35
N SER A 126 -16.24 17.80 -15.21
CA SER A 126 -17.57 18.29 -15.60
C SER A 126 -18.06 19.43 -14.71
N SER A 127 -17.89 19.34 -13.38
CA SER A 127 -18.39 20.37 -12.45
C SER A 127 -17.63 21.69 -12.54
N LEU A 128 -16.32 21.66 -12.78
CA LEU A 128 -15.49 22.85 -12.92
C LEU A 128 -15.24 23.26 -14.38
N ARG A 129 -15.78 22.49 -15.34
CA ARG A 129 -15.54 22.66 -16.79
C ARG A 129 -14.04 22.71 -17.13
N LEU A 130 -13.26 21.86 -16.48
CA LEU A 130 -11.83 21.76 -16.67
C LEU A 130 -11.49 20.67 -17.70
N PRO A 131 -10.40 20.82 -18.48
CA PRO A 131 -9.87 19.73 -19.27
C PRO A 131 -9.61 18.48 -18.41
N LEU A 132 -9.88 17.29 -18.96
CA LEU A 132 -9.63 16.03 -18.26
C LEU A 132 -8.20 15.87 -17.72
N PRO A 133 -7.12 16.22 -18.47
CA PRO A 133 -5.75 16.10 -17.96
C PRO A 133 -5.51 16.97 -16.72
N VAL A 134 -6.00 18.21 -16.76
CA VAL A 134 -5.89 19.17 -15.66
C VAL A 134 -6.67 18.68 -14.43
N SER A 135 -7.84 18.10 -14.64
CA SER A 135 -8.67 17.54 -13.57
C SER A 135 -7.99 16.37 -12.87
N LEU A 136 -7.31 15.50 -13.62
CA LEU A 136 -6.51 14.42 -13.05
C LEU A 136 -5.34 14.95 -12.22
N ASP A 137 -4.58 15.90 -12.77
CA ASP A 137 -3.40 16.47 -12.09
C ASP A 137 -3.81 17.20 -10.80
N ILE A 138 -4.91 17.97 -10.83
CA ILE A 138 -5.49 18.60 -9.63
C ILE A 138 -5.94 17.55 -8.63
N PHE A 139 -6.63 16.49 -9.07
CA PHE A 139 -7.15 15.48 -8.17
C PHE A 139 -6.02 14.71 -7.47
N LEU A 140 -5.08 14.14 -8.22
CA LEU A 140 -3.99 13.35 -7.67
C LEU A 140 -2.96 14.22 -6.93
N GLY A 141 -2.54 15.33 -7.54
CA GLY A 141 -1.60 16.27 -6.93
C GLY A 141 -2.18 16.96 -5.70
N GLY A 142 -3.42 17.44 -5.78
CA GLY A 142 -4.14 18.04 -4.67
C GLY A 142 -4.39 17.07 -3.52
N THR A 143 -4.73 15.80 -3.83
CA THR A 143 -4.86 14.75 -2.81
C THR A 143 -3.53 14.57 -2.06
N LEU A 144 -2.43 14.40 -2.79
CA LEU A 144 -1.12 14.20 -2.16
C LEU A 144 -0.67 15.40 -1.33
N ILE A 145 -0.82 16.63 -1.86
CA ILE A 145 -0.49 17.87 -1.14
C ILE A 145 -1.34 18.00 0.12
N GLY A 146 -2.64 17.76 0.03
CA GLY A 146 -3.54 17.78 1.18
C GLY A 146 -3.12 16.76 2.24
N CYS A 147 -2.83 15.52 1.84
CA CYS A 147 -2.34 14.47 2.73
C CYS A 147 -0.97 14.81 3.36
N PHE A 148 -0.06 15.42 2.60
CA PHE A 148 1.23 15.90 3.10
C PHE A 148 1.05 17.00 4.14
N CYS A 149 0.20 18.00 3.89
CA CYS A 149 -0.08 19.08 4.84
C CYS A 149 -0.71 18.53 6.13
N LEU A 150 -1.71 17.66 6.00
CA LEU A 150 -2.34 17.00 7.15
C LEU A 150 -1.32 16.18 7.96
N GLY A 151 -0.50 15.38 7.28
CA GLY A 151 0.54 14.57 7.90
C GLY A 151 1.61 15.40 8.61
N SER A 152 2.04 16.49 7.96
CA SER A 152 2.99 17.46 8.51
C SER A 152 2.48 18.05 9.82
N VAL A 153 1.25 18.58 9.83
CA VAL A 153 0.63 19.13 11.04
C VAL A 153 0.53 18.06 12.13
N GLY A 154 0.08 16.85 11.78
CA GLY A 154 0.01 15.74 12.73
C GLY A 154 1.36 15.37 13.34
N LEU A 155 2.44 15.32 12.54
CA LEU A 155 3.80 15.01 13.00
C LEU A 155 4.37 16.12 13.88
N LEU A 156 4.17 17.39 13.52
CA LEU A 156 4.61 18.54 14.33
C LEU A 156 3.95 18.55 15.72
N LEU A 157 2.71 18.06 15.82
CA LEU A 157 2.00 17.90 17.08
C LEU A 157 2.39 16.62 17.84
N LEU A 158 2.72 15.54 17.13
CA LEU A 158 3.03 14.22 17.69
C LEU A 158 4.44 14.14 18.29
N LEU A 159 5.44 14.62 17.54
CA LEU A 159 6.85 14.52 17.88
C LEU A 159 7.20 15.60 18.91
N LYS A 160 8.11 15.33 19.86
CA LYS A 160 8.48 16.35 20.86
C LYS A 160 9.86 16.94 20.64
N SER A 161 10.79 16.21 20.02
CA SER A 161 12.11 16.75 19.66
C SER A 161 12.00 17.72 18.46
N PRO A 162 12.48 18.98 18.56
CA PRO A 162 12.41 19.92 17.45
C PRO A 162 13.25 19.48 16.25
N TRP A 163 14.40 18.84 16.48
CA TRP A 163 15.25 18.30 15.40
C TRP A 163 14.53 17.20 14.62
N ILE A 164 13.80 16.33 15.33
CA ILE A 164 13.04 15.26 14.67
C ILE A 164 11.83 15.81 13.93
N LYS A 165 11.27 16.95 14.36
CA LYS A 165 10.22 17.64 13.57
C LYS A 165 10.74 18.09 12.21
N TYR A 166 11.90 18.76 12.16
CA TYR A 166 12.51 19.19 10.89
C TYR A 166 12.86 18.00 10.00
N LEU A 167 13.48 16.96 10.57
CA LEU A 167 13.78 15.72 9.85
C LEU A 167 12.50 15.06 9.31
N ALA A 168 11.44 15.01 10.12
CA ALA A 168 10.16 14.43 9.71
C ALA A 168 9.58 15.15 8.51
N ILE A 169 9.50 16.49 8.53
CA ILE A 169 9.00 17.28 7.40
C ILE A 169 9.84 17.04 6.15
N PHE A 170 11.16 17.00 6.29
CA PHE A 170 12.07 16.71 5.18
C PHE A 170 11.81 15.32 4.58
N GLU A 171 11.76 14.26 5.41
CA GLU A 171 11.55 12.88 4.93
C GLU A 171 10.19 12.70 4.25
N ILE A 172 9.11 13.27 4.81
CA ILE A 172 7.79 13.16 4.16
C ILE A 172 7.69 14.03 2.90
N LEU A 173 8.47 15.11 2.79
CA LEU A 173 8.56 15.91 1.56
C LEU A 173 9.28 15.12 0.46
N VAL A 174 10.41 14.47 0.79
CA VAL A 174 11.11 13.58 -0.14
C VAL A 174 10.18 12.46 -0.59
N LEU A 175 9.45 11.83 0.34
CA LEU A 175 8.47 10.80 0.01
C LEU A 175 7.35 11.33 -0.89
N ALA A 176 6.83 12.53 -0.65
CA ALA A 176 5.81 13.14 -1.51
C ALA A 176 6.34 13.39 -2.92
N ILE A 177 7.57 13.89 -3.07
CA ILE A 177 8.22 14.08 -4.38
C ILE A 177 8.37 12.74 -5.11
N LEU A 178 8.80 11.68 -4.40
CA LEU A 178 8.87 10.33 -4.97
C LEU A 178 7.50 9.83 -5.43
N CYS A 179 6.44 10.08 -4.65
CA CYS A 179 5.07 9.72 -5.04
C CYS A 179 4.62 10.47 -6.30
N LEU A 180 4.92 11.77 -6.44
CA LEU A 180 4.64 12.54 -7.67
C LEU A 180 5.40 12.00 -8.88
N ARG A 181 6.65 11.57 -8.69
CA ARG A 181 7.49 10.97 -9.75
C ARG A 181 6.98 9.61 -10.20
N VAL A 182 6.47 8.80 -9.27
CA VAL A 182 5.79 7.53 -9.60
C VAL A 182 4.50 7.81 -10.36
N GLY A 183 3.73 8.81 -9.90
CA GLY A 183 2.46 9.21 -10.49
C GLY A 183 1.34 8.19 -10.25
N ASP A 184 0.25 8.37 -10.98
CA ASP A 184 -0.87 7.45 -11.02
C ASP A 184 -1.54 7.21 -9.64
N VAL A 185 -2.44 6.23 -9.57
CA VAL A 185 -3.11 5.75 -8.35
C VAL A 185 -2.14 5.16 -7.31
N TYR A 186 -0.89 4.91 -7.68
CA TYR A 186 0.11 4.30 -6.80
C TYR A 186 0.56 5.20 -5.65
N LEU A 187 0.32 6.52 -5.75
CA LEU A 187 0.57 7.45 -4.64
C LEU A 187 -0.43 7.29 -3.47
N ILE A 188 -1.61 6.71 -3.72
CA ILE A 188 -2.72 6.66 -2.76
C ILE A 188 -2.37 5.89 -1.48
N PRO A 189 -1.71 4.71 -1.53
CA PRO A 189 -1.22 4.03 -0.33
C PRO A 189 -0.37 4.93 0.60
N ALA A 190 0.59 5.67 0.05
CA ALA A 190 1.42 6.57 0.85
C ALA A 190 0.64 7.78 1.36
N ALA A 191 -0.21 8.38 0.51
CA ALA A 191 -1.05 9.51 0.89
C ALA A 191 -1.97 9.17 2.08
N ALA A 192 -2.58 7.99 2.08
CA ALA A 192 -3.41 7.50 3.19
C ALA A 192 -2.61 7.36 4.50
N VAL A 193 -1.39 6.82 4.42
CA VAL A 193 -0.48 6.69 5.57
C VAL A 193 -0.13 8.06 6.15
N LEU A 194 0.30 9.00 5.30
CA LEU A 194 0.69 10.35 5.71
C LEU A 194 -0.48 11.12 6.35
N ALA A 195 -1.67 11.03 5.78
CA ALA A 195 -2.83 11.77 6.26
C ALA A 195 -3.38 11.25 7.60
N VAL A 196 -3.34 9.94 7.85
CA VAL A 196 -4.08 9.34 8.97
C VAL A 196 -3.18 8.96 10.15
N VAL A 197 -2.03 8.33 9.90
CA VAL A 197 -1.21 7.73 10.96
C VAL A 197 -0.74 8.74 12.00
N PRO A 198 -0.20 9.93 11.63
CA PRO A 198 0.26 10.92 12.62
C PRO A 198 -0.86 11.38 13.56
N TRP A 199 -2.08 11.57 13.04
CA TRP A 199 -3.23 12.01 13.82
C TRP A 199 -3.74 10.94 14.77
N VAL A 200 -3.86 9.69 14.30
CA VAL A 200 -4.27 8.57 15.15
C VAL A 200 -3.32 8.41 16.33
N LEU A 201 -2.01 8.48 16.08
CA LEU A 201 -1.00 8.41 17.13
C LEU A 201 -1.06 9.62 18.07
N TYR A 202 -1.19 10.84 17.55
CA TYR A 202 -1.30 12.05 18.36
C TYR A 202 -2.47 11.96 19.34
N PHE A 203 -3.65 11.58 18.84
CA PHE A 203 -4.84 11.48 19.66
C PHE A 203 -4.83 10.28 20.60
N SER A 204 -4.16 9.19 20.25
CA SER A 204 -4.03 7.99 21.11
C SER A 204 -3.31 8.28 22.43
N ARG A 205 -2.45 9.30 22.47
CA ARG A 205 -1.71 9.74 23.67
C ARG A 205 -2.54 10.62 24.62
N LYS A 206 -3.78 10.99 24.28
CA LYS A 206 -4.63 11.83 25.12
C LYS A 206 -5.53 10.97 26.02
N ALA A 207 -5.36 11.09 27.33
CA ALA A 207 -6.17 10.36 28.31
C ALA A 207 -7.68 10.73 28.27
N ARG A 208 -8.00 11.97 27.89
CA ARG A 208 -9.38 12.47 27.73
C ARG A 208 -9.58 12.94 26.29
N PRO A 209 -9.91 12.02 25.37
CA PRO A 209 -10.15 12.37 23.98
C PRO A 209 -11.42 13.24 23.89
N GLY A 210 -11.27 14.51 23.50
CA GLY A 210 -12.40 15.43 23.33
C GLY A 210 -13.26 15.05 22.11
N ARG A 211 -14.50 15.55 22.00
CA ARG A 211 -15.46 15.14 20.95
C ARG A 211 -14.91 15.20 19.52
N LEU A 212 -14.00 16.14 19.25
CA LEU A 212 -13.32 16.30 17.97
C LEU A 212 -12.63 15.03 17.47
N ILE A 213 -12.08 14.19 18.36
CA ILE A 213 -11.40 12.95 17.96
C ILE A 213 -12.31 11.98 17.20
N PHE A 214 -13.58 11.92 17.56
CA PHE A 214 -14.54 11.00 16.95
C PHE A 214 -14.84 11.48 15.53
N LEU A 215 -14.99 12.79 15.35
CA LEU A 215 -15.13 13.39 14.03
C LEU A 215 -13.89 13.13 13.17
N VAL A 216 -12.67 13.35 13.70
CA VAL A 216 -11.43 13.07 12.96
C VAL A 216 -11.32 11.60 12.58
N LEU A 217 -11.65 10.67 13.48
CA LEU A 217 -11.63 9.23 13.17
C LEU A 217 -12.71 8.83 12.18
N GLY A 218 -13.90 9.41 12.24
CA GLY A 218 -14.96 9.18 11.25
C GLY A 218 -14.54 9.66 9.86
N LEU A 219 -13.96 10.86 9.77
CA LEU A 219 -13.41 11.40 8.53
C LEU A 219 -12.21 10.58 8.02
N ALA A 220 -11.34 10.10 8.92
CA ALA A 220 -10.26 9.20 8.57
C ALA A 220 -10.83 7.90 7.99
N GLY A 221 -11.84 7.31 8.62
CA GLY A 221 -12.52 6.10 8.12
C GLY A 221 -13.07 6.29 6.71
N LEU A 222 -13.78 7.41 6.47
CA LEU A 222 -14.28 7.79 5.15
C LEU A 222 -13.14 7.90 4.13
N GLY A 223 -12.05 8.59 4.49
CA GLY A 223 -10.87 8.73 3.65
C GLY A 223 -10.17 7.41 3.35
N LEU A 224 -10.08 6.49 4.31
CA LEU A 224 -9.51 5.15 4.10
C LEU A 224 -10.37 4.29 3.18
N GLY A 225 -11.70 4.39 3.27
CA GLY A 225 -12.58 3.67 2.35
C GLY A 225 -12.54 4.25 0.94
N ALA A 226 -12.47 5.58 0.80
CA ALA A 226 -12.20 6.23 -0.47
C ALA A 226 -10.83 5.81 -1.05
N ALA A 227 -9.79 5.72 -0.22
CA ALA A 227 -8.47 5.25 -0.65
C ALA A 227 -8.51 3.81 -1.18
N ASN A 228 -9.29 2.91 -0.55
CA ASN A 228 -9.50 1.55 -1.04
C ASN A 228 -10.23 1.48 -2.38
N LEU A 229 -11.05 2.48 -2.72
CA LEU A 229 -11.73 2.58 -4.01
C LEU A 229 -10.84 3.18 -5.10
N LEU A 230 -9.94 4.07 -4.71
CA LEU A 230 -8.94 4.66 -5.62
C LEU A 230 -7.82 3.69 -5.96
N ARG A 231 -7.46 2.83 -5.00
CA ARG A 231 -6.48 1.76 -5.18
C ARG A 231 -6.73 0.70 -4.12
N THR A 232 -7.06 -0.52 -4.56
CA THR A 232 -7.37 -1.65 -3.69
C THR A 232 -6.34 -1.85 -2.56
N TYR A 233 -6.86 -2.01 -1.33
CA TYR A 233 -6.13 -2.18 -0.07
C TYR A 233 -5.28 -1.01 0.44
N SER A 234 -5.29 0.16 -0.21
CA SER A 234 -4.54 1.34 0.25
C SER A 234 -4.93 1.78 1.66
N GLY A 235 -6.24 1.86 1.93
CA GLY A 235 -6.77 2.19 3.25
C GLY A 235 -6.67 1.04 4.26
N THR A 236 -6.72 -0.21 3.78
CA THR A 236 -6.63 -1.40 4.65
C THR A 236 -5.31 -1.46 5.42
N THR A 237 -4.19 -1.10 4.78
CA THR A 237 -2.87 -1.01 5.44
C THR A 237 -2.92 -0.11 6.68
N VAL A 238 -3.54 1.07 6.56
CA VAL A 238 -3.67 2.03 7.67
C VAL A 238 -4.68 1.55 8.71
N LEU A 239 -5.79 0.93 8.28
CA LEU A 239 -6.79 0.38 9.18
C LEU A 239 -6.19 -0.68 10.13
N LEU A 240 -5.32 -1.54 9.59
CA LEU A 240 -4.60 -2.56 10.37
C LEU A 240 -3.64 -1.96 11.41
N LEU A 241 -3.09 -0.77 11.17
CA LEU A 241 -2.37 0.00 12.19
C LEU A 241 -3.34 0.59 13.23
N CYS A 242 -4.46 1.15 12.78
CA CYS A 242 -5.40 1.85 13.66
C CYS A 242 -6.01 0.91 14.71
N ILE A 243 -6.36 -0.33 14.34
CA ILE A 243 -7.06 -1.25 15.26
C ILE A 243 -6.24 -1.53 16.53
N PRO A 244 -4.97 -1.97 16.49
CA PRO A 244 -4.19 -2.19 17.70
C PRO A 244 -3.86 -0.90 18.45
N ILE A 245 -3.65 0.23 17.74
CA ILE A 245 -3.40 1.52 18.40
C ILE A 245 -4.62 1.94 19.23
N LEU A 246 -5.80 1.94 18.64
CA LEU A 246 -7.02 2.38 19.32
C LEU A 246 -7.47 1.37 20.39
N GLY A 247 -7.27 0.07 20.16
CA GLY A 247 -7.65 -0.99 21.09
C GLY A 247 -6.73 -1.11 22.31
N PHE A 248 -5.41 -1.00 22.11
CA PHE A 248 -4.41 -1.36 23.12
C PHE A 248 -3.43 -0.25 23.49
N TYR A 249 -3.08 0.65 22.56
CA TYR A 249 -2.11 1.71 22.83
C TYR A 249 -2.76 2.97 23.42
N ALA A 250 -3.99 3.29 23.03
CA ALA A 250 -4.66 4.52 23.43
C ALA A 250 -4.90 4.60 24.95
N ASP A 251 -4.59 5.75 25.54
CA ASP A 251 -4.77 6.01 26.99
C ASP A 251 -6.23 6.28 27.37
N ALA A 252 -7.18 6.12 26.43
CA ALA A 252 -8.61 6.23 26.67
C ALA A 252 -9.17 5.05 27.48
N LYS A 253 -10.26 5.29 28.22
CA LYS A 253 -11.05 4.24 28.89
C LYS A 253 -11.62 3.23 27.86
N PRO A 254 -11.89 1.96 28.24
CA PRO A 254 -12.40 0.94 27.31
C PRO A 254 -13.62 1.37 26.47
N LYS A 255 -14.61 2.01 27.10
CA LYS A 255 -15.77 2.57 26.38
C LYS A 255 -15.38 3.59 25.31
N GLY A 256 -14.40 4.47 25.62
CA GLY A 256 -13.89 5.45 24.66
C GLY A 256 -13.20 4.78 23.47
N ARG A 257 -12.42 3.72 23.71
CA ARG A 257 -11.76 2.93 22.65
C ARG A 257 -12.77 2.30 21.70
N ILE A 258 -13.85 1.72 22.24
CA ILE A 258 -14.95 1.16 21.44
C ILE A 258 -15.61 2.24 20.57
N VAL A 259 -15.92 3.41 21.13
CA VAL A 259 -16.54 4.51 20.37
C VAL A 259 -15.59 5.05 19.30
N MET A 260 -14.28 5.13 19.58
CA MET A 260 -13.26 5.52 18.61
C MET A 260 -13.19 4.54 17.43
N LEU A 261 -13.12 3.24 17.72
CA LEU A 261 -13.15 2.18 16.70
C LEU A 261 -14.46 2.19 15.91
N ALA A 262 -15.60 2.36 16.59
CA ALA A 262 -16.91 2.45 15.93
C ALA A 262 -16.97 3.65 14.97
N SER A 263 -16.47 4.83 15.38
CA SER A 263 -16.44 6.01 14.50
C SER A 263 -15.61 5.76 13.23
N LEU A 264 -14.41 5.19 13.38
CA LEU A 264 -13.54 4.82 12.26
C LEU A 264 -14.24 3.84 11.31
N THR A 265 -14.84 2.77 11.86
CA THR A 265 -15.55 1.75 11.09
C THR A 265 -16.78 2.31 10.39
N LEU A 266 -17.56 3.18 11.05
CA LEU A 266 -18.72 3.82 10.43
C LEU A 266 -18.33 4.70 9.24
N GLY A 267 -17.24 5.47 9.36
CA GLY A 267 -16.69 6.24 8.24
C GLY A 267 -16.30 5.34 7.05
N LEU A 268 -15.59 4.24 7.32
CA LEU A 268 -15.18 3.25 6.32
C LEU A 268 -16.40 2.62 5.63
N LEU A 269 -17.38 2.19 6.41
CA LEU A 269 -18.62 1.59 5.90
C LEU A 269 -19.42 2.58 5.07
N ALA A 270 -19.46 3.86 5.45
CA ALA A 270 -20.18 4.89 4.69
C ALA A 270 -19.67 4.99 3.24
N SER A 271 -18.35 5.06 3.03
CA SER A 271 -17.77 5.06 1.69
C SER A 271 -18.06 3.78 0.90
N SER A 272 -17.95 2.61 1.54
CA SER A 272 -18.21 1.33 0.88
C SER A 272 -19.68 1.16 0.49
N LEU A 273 -20.61 1.54 1.37
CA LEU A 273 -22.04 1.49 1.10
C LEU A 273 -22.44 2.49 0.02
N TYR A 274 -21.85 3.69 0.04
CA TYR A 274 -22.05 4.69 -1.00
C TYR A 274 -21.65 4.16 -2.38
N PHE A 275 -20.45 3.61 -2.53
CA PHE A 275 -20.01 3.08 -3.82
C PHE A 275 -20.78 1.82 -4.24
N ARG A 276 -21.20 0.98 -3.29
CA ARG A 276 -22.12 -0.13 -3.59
C ARG A 276 -23.42 0.38 -4.22
N HIS A 277 -23.96 1.48 -3.70
CA HIS A 277 -25.13 2.13 -4.30
C HIS A 277 -24.81 2.70 -5.69
N VAL A 278 -23.70 3.43 -5.85
CA VAL A 278 -23.27 3.98 -7.15
C VAL A 278 -23.15 2.90 -8.22
N PHE A 279 -22.51 1.76 -7.91
CA PHE A 279 -22.42 0.64 -8.84
C PHE A 279 -23.79 0.04 -9.18
N SER A 280 -24.65 -0.15 -8.17
CA SER A 280 -26.00 -0.67 -8.41
C SER A 280 -26.82 0.26 -9.30
N TYR A 281 -26.65 1.57 -9.15
CA TYR A 281 -27.34 2.58 -9.95
C TYR A 281 -26.82 2.60 -11.39
N ARG A 282 -25.50 2.57 -11.59
CA ARG A 282 -24.85 2.41 -12.91
C ARG A 282 -25.39 1.18 -13.65
N ASP A 283 -25.39 0.02 -13.00
CA ASP A 283 -25.75 -1.24 -13.65
C ASP A 283 -27.25 -1.29 -13.98
N ALA A 284 -28.11 -0.73 -13.12
CA ALA A 284 -29.53 -0.59 -13.41
C ALA A 284 -29.79 0.30 -14.63
N TYR A 285 -29.07 1.42 -14.72
CA TYR A 285 -29.15 2.30 -15.89
C TYR A 285 -28.70 1.59 -17.17
N LEU A 286 -27.53 0.94 -17.16
CA LEU A 286 -27.01 0.25 -18.35
C LEU A 286 -27.94 -0.88 -18.83
N ARG A 287 -28.51 -1.68 -17.92
CA ARG A 287 -29.54 -2.69 -18.26
C ARG A 287 -30.77 -2.09 -18.93
N SER A 288 -31.16 -0.87 -18.56
CA SER A 288 -32.31 -0.18 -19.18
C SER A 288 -32.03 0.33 -20.59
N GLN A 289 -30.76 0.60 -20.91
CA GLN A 289 -30.34 1.17 -22.19
C GLN A 289 -29.85 0.11 -23.19
N GLN A 290 -29.42 -1.06 -22.72
CA GLN A 290 -28.81 -2.11 -23.54
C GLN A 290 -29.28 -3.50 -23.11
N ALA A 291 -29.95 -4.21 -24.02
CA ALA A 291 -30.46 -5.56 -23.76
C ALA A 291 -29.35 -6.61 -23.58
N ASP A 292 -28.18 -6.38 -24.15
CA ASP A 292 -27.02 -7.28 -24.11
C ASP A 292 -26.00 -6.90 -23.02
N TYR A 293 -26.38 -6.03 -22.08
CA TYR A 293 -25.50 -5.63 -20.99
C TYR A 293 -25.13 -6.82 -20.08
N VAL A 294 -23.82 -7.00 -19.87
CA VAL A 294 -23.26 -7.96 -18.93
C VAL A 294 -22.56 -7.21 -17.80
N GLU A 295 -22.88 -7.57 -16.56
CA GLU A 295 -22.27 -6.94 -15.39
C GLU A 295 -20.78 -7.28 -15.32
N THR A 296 -19.95 -6.24 -15.23
CA THR A 296 -18.49 -6.41 -15.11
C THR A 296 -18.14 -6.95 -13.72
N PRO A 297 -17.32 -8.01 -13.64
CA PRO A 297 -16.77 -8.46 -12.37
C PRO A 297 -16.10 -7.30 -11.63
N ARG A 298 -16.44 -7.12 -10.36
CA ARG A 298 -15.90 -6.03 -9.51
C ARG A 298 -14.70 -6.47 -8.67
N GLN A 299 -14.09 -7.58 -9.02
CA GLN A 299 -13.02 -8.20 -8.24
C GLN A 299 -11.70 -8.01 -8.97
N HIS A 300 -10.66 -7.61 -8.21
CA HIS A 300 -9.31 -7.65 -8.73
C HIS A 300 -8.91 -9.10 -9.01
N PRO A 301 -8.32 -9.40 -10.18
CA PRO A 301 -7.79 -10.73 -10.48
C PRO A 301 -6.51 -10.98 -9.65
N MET A 302 -6.70 -11.43 -8.41
CA MET A 302 -5.60 -11.65 -7.47
C MET A 302 -4.60 -12.68 -8.02
N TRP A 303 -5.09 -13.79 -8.57
CA TRP A 303 -4.24 -14.88 -9.04
C TRP A 303 -3.54 -14.56 -10.34
N HIS A 304 -4.06 -13.63 -11.14
CA HIS A 304 -3.34 -13.07 -12.28
C HIS A 304 -1.99 -12.52 -11.85
N SER A 305 -2.01 -11.59 -10.91
CA SER A 305 -0.79 -10.92 -10.42
C SER A 305 0.15 -11.89 -9.70
N ILE A 306 -0.39 -12.82 -8.90
CA ILE A 306 0.43 -13.82 -8.19
C ILE A 306 1.11 -14.78 -9.18
N TYR A 307 0.37 -15.27 -10.19
CA TYR A 307 0.91 -16.22 -11.16
C TYR A 307 2.07 -15.63 -11.95
N ILE A 308 1.89 -14.45 -12.56
CA ILE A 308 3.00 -13.77 -13.27
C ILE A 308 4.12 -13.35 -12.31
N GLY A 309 3.79 -13.10 -11.04
CA GLY A 309 4.75 -12.85 -9.97
C GLY A 309 5.71 -14.01 -9.70
N LEU A 310 5.34 -15.25 -10.02
CA LEU A 310 6.27 -16.40 -9.93
C LEU A 310 7.34 -16.37 -11.02
N GLY A 311 7.15 -15.56 -12.07
CA GLY A 311 8.14 -15.24 -13.10
C GLY A 311 9.13 -14.13 -12.71
N PHE A 312 9.13 -13.66 -11.45
CA PHE A 312 10.10 -12.66 -10.99
C PHE A 312 11.54 -13.18 -11.06
N VAL A 313 11.74 -14.45 -10.68
CA VAL A 313 12.99 -15.18 -10.97
C VAL A 313 12.75 -16.01 -12.23
N SER A 314 13.66 -15.91 -13.20
CA SER A 314 13.58 -16.65 -14.46
C SER A 314 13.43 -18.16 -14.20
N ASN A 315 12.44 -18.78 -14.85
CA ASN A 315 12.11 -20.19 -14.69
C ASN A 315 11.32 -20.71 -15.91
N PRO A 316 11.29 -22.03 -16.15
CA PRO A 316 10.62 -22.59 -17.33
C PRO A 316 9.09 -22.65 -17.25
N TYR A 317 8.49 -22.41 -16.07
CA TYR A 317 7.05 -22.58 -15.86
C TYR A 317 6.23 -21.31 -16.10
N VAL A 318 6.84 -20.15 -15.87
CA VAL A 318 6.30 -18.83 -16.15
C VAL A 318 7.27 -18.14 -17.12
N ALA A 319 7.35 -18.71 -18.32
CA ALA A 319 8.24 -18.24 -19.38
C ALA A 319 7.87 -16.80 -19.80
N GLY A 320 8.88 -15.94 -19.96
CA GLY A 320 8.68 -14.52 -20.28
C GLY A 320 8.54 -13.60 -19.06
N GLY A 321 8.59 -14.15 -17.84
CA GLY A 321 8.69 -13.37 -16.60
C GLY A 321 7.40 -12.65 -16.20
N TYR A 322 7.54 -11.48 -15.56
CA TYR A 322 6.42 -10.67 -15.09
C TYR A 322 5.73 -9.93 -16.25
N CYS A 323 4.82 -10.62 -16.95
CA CYS A 323 4.06 -10.05 -18.06
C CYS A 323 2.62 -10.58 -18.10
N ASP A 324 1.64 -9.69 -18.25
CA ASP A 324 0.21 -10.01 -18.28
C ASP A 324 -0.14 -11.04 -19.38
N GLN A 325 0.56 -10.98 -20.52
CA GLN A 325 0.34 -11.90 -21.64
C GLN A 325 0.64 -13.35 -21.26
N VAL A 326 1.62 -13.59 -20.38
CA VAL A 326 1.98 -14.93 -19.92
C VAL A 326 0.81 -15.59 -19.19
N ALA A 327 0.12 -14.84 -18.33
CA ALA A 327 -1.09 -15.33 -17.67
C ALA A 327 -2.25 -15.53 -18.65
N VAL A 328 -2.43 -14.61 -19.61
CA VAL A 328 -3.47 -14.75 -20.65
C VAL A 328 -3.25 -16.01 -21.49
N ASP A 329 -2.03 -16.22 -21.97
CA ASP A 329 -1.67 -17.38 -22.79
C ASP A 329 -1.83 -18.67 -21.98
N LYS A 330 -1.44 -18.65 -20.70
CA LYS A 330 -1.64 -19.80 -19.82
C LYS A 330 -3.11 -20.14 -19.60
N VAL A 331 -3.98 -19.15 -19.43
CA VAL A 331 -5.42 -19.41 -19.28
C VAL A 331 -5.98 -19.94 -20.60
N ARG A 332 -5.64 -19.32 -21.73
CA ARG A 332 -6.10 -19.75 -23.06
C ARG A 332 -5.64 -21.15 -23.43
N SER A 333 -4.50 -21.62 -22.93
CA SER A 333 -4.06 -22.99 -23.12
C SER A 333 -4.93 -24.03 -22.38
N VAL A 334 -5.69 -23.60 -21.37
CA VAL A 334 -6.60 -24.45 -20.59
C VAL A 334 -8.06 -24.26 -21.01
N SER A 335 -8.48 -23.01 -21.20
CA SER A 335 -9.83 -22.61 -21.63
C SER A 335 -9.70 -21.47 -22.65
N PRO A 336 -9.70 -21.77 -23.97
CA PRO A 336 -9.52 -20.77 -25.03
C PRO A 336 -10.57 -19.65 -25.01
N ASN A 337 -11.76 -19.95 -24.48
CA ASN A 337 -12.91 -19.05 -24.44
C ASN A 337 -13.06 -18.31 -23.09
N ALA A 338 -12.17 -18.54 -22.12
CA ALA A 338 -12.24 -17.87 -20.82
C ALA A 338 -12.10 -16.35 -21.00
N VAL A 339 -13.12 -15.61 -20.55
CA VAL A 339 -13.12 -14.16 -20.61
C VAL A 339 -12.03 -13.62 -19.69
N PHE A 340 -11.24 -12.66 -20.19
CA PHE A 340 -10.15 -12.03 -19.43
C PHE A 340 -10.68 -11.45 -18.11
N LEU A 341 -10.00 -11.76 -17.00
CA LEU A 341 -10.37 -11.35 -15.63
C LEU A 341 -11.73 -11.86 -15.11
N SER A 342 -12.33 -12.84 -15.78
CA SER A 342 -13.51 -13.52 -15.26
C SER A 342 -13.19 -14.38 -14.01
N PRO A 343 -14.20 -14.78 -13.22
CA PRO A 343 -14.01 -15.74 -12.14
C PRO A 343 -13.42 -17.08 -12.62
N GLU A 344 -13.74 -17.52 -13.84
CA GLU A 344 -13.13 -18.72 -14.43
C GLU A 344 -11.64 -18.52 -14.69
N TYR A 345 -11.26 -17.40 -15.29
CA TYR A 345 -9.88 -17.00 -15.54
C TYR A 345 -9.05 -17.02 -14.25
N ASP A 346 -9.54 -16.37 -13.19
CA ASP A 346 -8.84 -16.28 -11.91
C ASP A 346 -8.75 -17.64 -11.22
N ARG A 347 -9.79 -18.48 -11.30
CA ARG A 347 -9.79 -19.86 -10.80
C ARG A 347 -8.75 -20.73 -11.51
N ILE A 348 -8.61 -20.63 -12.83
CA ILE A 348 -7.62 -21.38 -13.61
C ILE A 348 -6.21 -21.02 -13.12
N LEU A 349 -5.90 -19.73 -12.98
CA LEU A 349 -4.59 -19.30 -12.47
C LEU A 349 -4.35 -19.70 -11.01
N ALA A 350 -5.38 -19.67 -10.16
CA ALA A 350 -5.29 -20.15 -8.80
C ALA A 350 -4.89 -21.64 -8.74
N GLU A 351 -5.45 -22.46 -9.61
CA GLU A 351 -5.08 -23.87 -9.74
C GLU A 351 -3.64 -24.02 -10.23
N GLN A 352 -3.23 -23.25 -11.25
CA GLN A 352 -1.86 -23.29 -11.76
C GLN A 352 -0.82 -22.89 -10.70
N VAL A 353 -1.09 -21.84 -9.90
CA VAL A 353 -0.22 -21.48 -8.77
C VAL A 353 -0.17 -22.61 -7.75
N ARG A 354 -1.31 -23.19 -7.36
CA ARG A 354 -1.33 -24.33 -6.42
C ARG A 354 -0.56 -25.54 -6.94
N GLN A 355 -0.64 -25.83 -8.25
CA GLN A 355 0.13 -26.90 -8.88
C GLN A 355 1.63 -26.62 -8.84
N LEU A 356 2.08 -25.41 -9.18
CA LEU A 356 3.49 -25.03 -9.12
C LEU A 356 4.04 -25.09 -7.69
N VAL A 357 3.29 -24.61 -6.70
CA VAL A 357 3.71 -24.67 -5.29
C VAL A 357 3.86 -26.11 -4.80
N ARG A 358 2.96 -27.01 -5.22
CA ARG A 358 3.00 -28.43 -4.82
C ARG A 358 4.14 -29.20 -5.48
N HIS A 359 4.36 -29.01 -6.78
CA HIS A 359 5.32 -29.81 -7.55
C HIS A 359 6.73 -29.18 -7.60
N HIS A 360 6.84 -27.87 -7.41
CA HIS A 360 8.09 -27.11 -7.50
C HIS A 360 8.26 -26.14 -6.32
N PRO A 361 8.30 -26.62 -5.06
CA PRO A 361 8.39 -25.76 -3.88
C PRO A 361 9.68 -24.91 -3.86
N THR A 362 10.77 -25.40 -4.45
CA THR A 362 12.03 -24.65 -4.58
C THR A 362 11.86 -23.37 -5.40
N LEU A 363 11.05 -23.41 -6.46
CA LEU A 363 10.73 -22.21 -7.26
C LEU A 363 10.06 -21.13 -6.42
N LEU A 364 9.10 -21.52 -5.58
CA LEU A 364 8.42 -20.60 -4.66
C LEU A 364 9.42 -20.01 -3.65
N LEU A 365 10.23 -20.86 -3.01
CA LEU A 365 11.20 -20.42 -2.00
C LEU A 365 12.23 -19.44 -2.58
N VAL A 366 12.77 -19.72 -3.76
CA VAL A 366 13.72 -18.84 -4.45
C VAL A 366 13.08 -17.50 -4.81
N ASN A 367 11.86 -17.52 -5.36
CA ASN A 367 11.12 -16.28 -5.65
C ASN A 367 10.87 -15.45 -4.38
N LEU A 368 10.38 -16.09 -3.30
CA LEU A 368 10.12 -15.40 -2.04
C LEU A 368 11.42 -14.85 -1.44
N ALA A 369 12.51 -15.60 -1.44
CA ALA A 369 13.81 -15.15 -0.93
C ALA A 369 14.33 -13.93 -1.70
N ALA A 370 14.29 -13.96 -3.04
CA ALA A 370 14.73 -12.85 -3.87
C ALA A 370 13.90 -11.57 -3.62
N LYS A 371 12.57 -11.70 -3.53
CA LYS A 371 11.68 -10.58 -3.23
C LYS A 371 11.88 -10.04 -1.81
N MET A 372 12.07 -10.93 -0.83
CA MET A 372 12.38 -10.55 0.54
C MET A 372 13.69 -9.78 0.66
N GLY A 373 14.72 -10.13 -0.13
CA GLY A 373 15.98 -9.38 -0.19
C GLY A 373 15.76 -7.92 -0.60
N ILE A 374 14.98 -7.68 -1.65
CA ILE A 374 14.64 -6.32 -2.11
C ILE A 374 13.81 -5.58 -1.06
N LEU A 375 12.80 -6.24 -0.47
CA LEU A 375 11.99 -5.64 0.58
C LEU A 375 12.81 -5.26 1.82
N GLN A 376 13.79 -6.08 2.22
CA GLN A 376 14.71 -5.77 3.31
C GLN A 376 15.59 -4.57 2.97
N MET A 377 16.13 -4.49 1.76
CA MET A 377 16.90 -3.33 1.30
C MET A 377 16.05 -2.05 1.34
N LEU A 378 14.81 -2.10 0.83
CA LEU A 378 13.87 -0.99 0.91
C LEU A 378 13.53 -0.62 2.36
N ALA A 379 13.40 -1.60 3.26
CA ALA A 379 13.18 -1.35 4.68
C ALA A 379 14.35 -0.62 5.33
N LEU A 380 15.58 -1.03 5.04
CA LEU A 380 16.79 -0.39 5.56
C LEU A 380 16.92 1.05 5.03
N LEU A 381 16.62 1.28 3.76
CA LEU A 381 16.66 2.62 3.16
C LEU A 381 15.57 3.55 3.73
N ALA A 382 14.33 3.06 3.82
CA ALA A 382 13.18 3.87 4.26
C ALA A 382 13.15 4.09 5.77
N GLY A 383 13.46 3.06 6.57
CA GLY A 383 13.46 3.16 8.02
C GLY A 383 14.77 3.68 8.62
N ASN A 384 15.89 3.57 7.89
CA ASN A 384 17.22 4.13 8.19
C ASN A 384 17.64 3.95 9.67
N PHE A 385 18.25 4.97 10.28
CA PHE A 385 18.63 5.01 11.70
C PHE A 385 17.46 4.79 12.65
N GLY A 386 16.22 5.02 12.19
CA GLY A 386 15.02 4.76 12.97
C GLY A 386 14.80 3.28 13.28
N LEU A 387 15.17 2.37 12.38
CA LEU A 387 15.15 0.93 12.68
C LEU A 387 16.16 0.57 13.77
N LEU A 388 17.38 1.14 13.72
CA LEU A 388 18.38 0.92 14.77
C LEU A 388 17.93 1.48 16.12
N ALA A 389 17.32 2.68 16.11
CA ALA A 389 16.71 3.26 17.30
C ALA A 389 15.59 2.38 17.86
N ALA A 390 14.79 1.77 16.98
CA ALA A 390 13.71 0.87 17.37
C ALA A 390 14.20 -0.40 18.07
N LEU A 391 15.35 -0.94 17.64
CA LEU A 391 15.96 -2.11 18.27
C LEU A 391 16.56 -1.80 19.65
N ARG A 392 17.10 -0.58 19.80
CA ARG A 392 17.82 -0.17 21.01
C ARG A 392 16.88 0.29 22.13
N GLU A 393 15.82 1.01 21.78
CA GLU A 393 14.96 1.70 22.72
C GLU A 393 13.54 1.13 22.65
N ARG A 394 13.11 0.46 23.73
CA ARG A 394 11.85 -0.28 23.77
C ARG A 394 10.66 0.66 23.87
N LYS A 395 9.80 0.64 22.85
CA LYS A 395 8.48 1.28 22.87
C LYS A 395 7.46 0.37 23.58
N ARG A 396 6.22 0.85 23.74
CA ARG A 396 5.12 -0.03 24.17
C ARG A 396 4.88 -1.07 23.07
N TRP A 397 4.80 -2.35 23.43
CA TRP A 397 4.65 -3.45 22.47
C TRP A 397 3.47 -3.27 21.51
N SER A 398 2.38 -2.64 21.95
CA SER A 398 1.19 -2.41 21.12
C SER A 398 1.44 -1.42 19.98
N LEU A 399 2.36 -0.47 20.16
CA LEU A 399 2.79 0.44 19.11
C LEU A 399 3.62 -0.31 18.06
N ASP A 400 4.59 -1.12 18.51
CA ASP A 400 5.42 -1.93 17.61
C ASP A 400 4.58 -2.93 16.83
N LEU A 401 3.68 -3.65 17.51
CA LEU A 401 2.77 -4.60 16.87
C LEU A 401 1.92 -3.91 15.79
N ALA A 402 1.36 -2.73 16.07
CA ALA A 402 0.56 -2.00 15.11
C ALA A 402 1.34 -1.66 13.83
N PHE A 403 2.57 -1.15 13.98
CA PHE A 403 3.42 -0.85 12.85
C PHE A 403 3.84 -2.11 12.09
N TRP A 404 4.26 -3.16 12.78
CA TRP A 404 4.70 -4.39 12.12
C TRP A 404 3.58 -5.10 11.38
N ILE A 405 2.35 -5.10 11.89
CA ILE A 405 1.19 -5.62 11.14
C ILE A 405 0.98 -4.81 9.85
N ALA A 406 1.00 -3.48 9.94
CA ALA A 406 0.79 -2.63 8.78
C ALA A 406 1.94 -2.69 7.77
N ILE A 407 3.19 -2.74 8.23
CA ILE A 407 4.38 -2.93 7.39
C ILE A 407 4.32 -4.29 6.69
N ALA A 408 4.01 -5.37 7.42
CA ALA A 408 3.88 -6.71 6.84
C ALA A 408 2.77 -6.76 5.77
N PHE A 409 1.61 -6.18 6.06
CA PHE A 409 0.51 -6.12 5.09
C PHE A 409 0.87 -5.25 3.86
N GLY A 410 1.46 -4.08 4.07
CA GLY A 410 1.91 -3.20 3.00
C GLY A 410 3.00 -3.81 2.11
N ALA A 411 3.75 -4.79 2.63
CA ALA A 411 4.77 -5.54 1.88
C ALA A 411 4.18 -6.68 1.03
N LEU A 412 2.93 -7.10 1.26
CA LEU A 412 2.31 -8.24 0.56
C LEU A 412 2.32 -8.09 -0.97
N PRO A 413 2.02 -6.92 -1.58
CA PRO A 413 2.14 -6.78 -3.03
C PRO A 413 3.57 -7.06 -3.53
N GLY A 414 4.60 -6.60 -2.82
CA GLY A 414 5.99 -6.87 -3.20
C GLY A 414 6.39 -8.32 -3.03
N LEU A 415 5.88 -8.98 -1.98
CA LEU A 415 6.20 -10.37 -1.67
C LEU A 415 5.48 -11.36 -2.59
N LEU A 416 4.18 -11.16 -2.80
CA LEU A 416 3.33 -12.07 -3.57
C LEU A 416 3.41 -11.80 -5.08
N VAL A 417 3.52 -10.54 -5.49
CA VAL A 417 3.46 -10.13 -6.89
C VAL A 417 4.85 -9.76 -7.38
N VAL A 418 5.30 -8.53 -7.14
CA VAL A 418 6.61 -8.04 -7.60
C VAL A 418 7.08 -6.85 -6.75
N PRO A 419 8.33 -6.82 -6.27
CA PRO A 419 8.82 -5.81 -5.33
C PRO A 419 9.24 -4.50 -6.04
N ILE A 420 8.36 -3.98 -6.90
CA ILE A 420 8.59 -2.70 -7.59
C ILE A 420 8.18 -1.57 -6.65
N PRO A 421 9.02 -0.52 -6.46
CA PRO A 421 8.74 0.58 -5.53
C PRO A 421 7.35 1.21 -5.66
N LYS A 422 6.81 1.33 -6.88
CA LYS A 422 5.47 1.89 -7.12
C LYS A 422 4.35 1.14 -6.38
N TYR A 423 4.46 -0.18 -6.22
CA TYR A 423 3.47 -0.98 -5.49
C TYR A 423 3.72 -1.01 -3.97
N LEU A 424 4.86 -0.45 -3.54
CA LEU A 424 5.35 -0.51 -2.17
C LEU A 424 5.37 0.86 -1.48
N LEU A 425 4.77 1.89 -2.07
CA LEU A 425 4.75 3.24 -1.49
C LEU A 425 4.08 3.28 -0.11
N GLY A 426 3.03 2.47 0.13
CA GLY A 426 2.42 2.33 1.46
C GLY A 426 3.36 1.68 2.49
N PHE A 427 4.10 0.65 2.10
CA PHE A 427 5.13 0.00 2.91
C PHE A 427 6.27 0.96 3.27
N ILE A 428 6.79 1.67 2.27
CA ILE A 428 7.85 2.68 2.44
C ILE A 428 7.38 3.79 3.38
N ALA A 429 6.16 4.32 3.18
CA ALA A 429 5.60 5.35 4.04
C ALA A 429 5.48 4.91 5.51
N MET A 430 5.02 3.67 5.75
CA MET A 430 4.94 3.12 7.11
C MET A 430 6.31 3.00 7.77
N LEU A 431 7.33 2.57 7.02
CA LEU A 431 8.71 2.46 7.52
C LEU A 431 9.33 3.81 7.85
N VAL A 432 9.12 4.82 7.00
CA VAL A 432 9.55 6.21 7.26
C VAL A 432 8.93 6.71 8.57
N LEU A 433 7.61 6.60 8.72
CA LEU A 433 6.93 7.04 9.95
C LEU A 433 7.39 6.25 11.18
N TYR A 434 7.53 4.94 11.06
CA TYR A 434 8.03 4.09 12.15
C TYR A 434 9.46 4.48 12.58
N GLY A 435 10.32 4.80 11.60
CA GLY A 435 11.68 5.26 11.82
C GLY A 435 11.71 6.59 12.58
N LEU A 436 10.95 7.58 12.12
CA LEU A 436 10.82 8.90 12.77
C LEU A 436 10.32 8.79 14.22
N ILE A 437 9.29 7.98 14.46
CA ILE A 437 8.73 7.77 15.81
C ILE A 437 9.75 7.08 16.71
N SER A 438 10.51 6.12 16.18
CA SER A 438 11.54 5.41 16.94
C SER A 438 12.72 6.32 17.30
N LEU A 439 13.12 7.23 16.40
CA LEU A 439 14.15 8.23 16.67
C LEU A 439 13.72 9.22 17.77
N ASP A 440 12.49 9.77 17.68
CA ASP A 440 11.96 10.68 18.71
C ASP A 440 11.95 10.00 20.09
N TYR A 441 11.50 8.75 20.13
CA TYR A 441 11.47 7.95 21.36
C TYR A 441 12.88 7.72 21.93
N ALA A 442 13.84 7.38 21.09
CA ALA A 442 15.23 7.15 21.50
C ALA A 442 15.90 8.41 22.06
N ILE A 443 15.67 9.56 21.44
CA ILE A 443 16.18 10.84 21.92
C ILE A 443 15.60 11.16 23.30
N HIS A 444 14.29 10.99 23.47
CA HIS A 444 13.62 11.25 24.75
C HIS A 444 14.05 10.32 25.88
N GLN A 445 14.43 9.08 25.57
CA GLN A 445 14.96 8.15 26.57
C GLN A 445 16.44 8.42 26.90
N GLY A 446 17.06 9.46 26.34
CA GLY A 446 18.44 9.83 26.64
C GLY A 446 19.48 8.97 25.90
N ALA A 447 19.13 8.34 24.78
CA ALA A 447 20.07 7.54 23.99
C ALA A 447 21.29 8.37 23.56
N VAL A 448 21.07 9.63 23.18
CA VAL A 448 22.14 10.58 22.81
C VAL A 448 23.07 10.86 23.99
N GLN A 449 22.51 11.13 25.18
CA GLN A 449 23.31 11.37 26.39
C GLN A 449 24.13 10.14 26.77
N ARG A 450 23.57 8.93 26.64
CA ARG A 450 24.31 7.67 26.85
C ARG A 450 25.45 7.49 25.86
N LEU A 451 25.23 7.86 24.60
CA LEU A 451 26.24 7.79 23.54
C LEU A 451 27.39 8.78 23.81
N MET A 452 27.06 10.04 24.09
CA MET A 452 28.04 11.08 24.42
C MET A 452 28.86 10.73 25.67
N ARG A 453 28.24 10.15 26.71
CA ARG A 453 28.97 9.68 27.91
C ARG A 453 29.96 8.54 27.62
N ARG A 454 29.69 7.70 26.63
CA ARG A 454 30.62 6.62 26.22
C ARG A 454 31.82 7.18 25.47
N PHE A 455 31.61 8.09 24.53
CA PHE A 455 32.71 8.71 23.77
C PHE A 455 33.54 9.68 24.62
N GLY A 456 32.89 10.52 25.45
CA GLY A 456 33.62 11.44 26.35
C GLY A 456 34.40 10.73 27.47
N ARG A 457 34.08 9.47 27.81
CA ARG A 457 34.93 8.64 28.68
C ARG A 457 36.17 8.11 27.95
N GLN A 458 36.12 7.94 26.63
CA GLN A 458 37.28 7.49 25.87
C GLN A 458 38.32 8.60 25.69
N GLU A 459 37.92 9.86 25.50
CA GLU A 459 38.89 10.98 25.46
C GLU A 459 39.68 11.10 26.77
N LYS A 460 39.05 10.87 27.93
CA LYS A 460 39.76 10.89 29.21
C LYS A 460 40.73 9.71 29.41
N ILE A 461 40.52 8.59 28.70
CA ILE A 461 41.42 7.43 28.77
C ILE A 461 42.58 7.59 27.78
N LEU A 462 42.33 8.19 26.61
CA LEU A 462 43.37 8.45 25.61
C LEU A 462 44.28 9.63 25.94
N CYS A 463 43.88 10.56 26.81
CA CYS A 463 44.77 11.61 27.33
C CYS A 463 45.50 11.24 28.63
N ALA A 464 45.21 10.08 29.22
CA ALA A 464 45.85 9.57 30.44
C ALA A 464 46.81 8.39 30.17
N ALA A 465 46.92 7.99 28.90
CA ALA A 465 47.93 7.07 28.37
C ALA A 465 48.86 7.87 27.45
#